data_AF-A0A6I7R434-F1
#
_entry.id   AF-A0A6I7R434-F1
#
_cell.length_a   1.000
_cell.length_b   1.000
_cell.length_c   1.000
_cell.angle_alpha   90.00
_cell.angle_beta   90.00
_cell.angle_gamma   90.00
#
_symmetry.space_group_name_H-M   'P 1'
#
loop_
_entity.id
_entity.type
_entity.pdbx_description
1 polymer ?
#
loop_
_entity_poly.entity_id
_entity_poly.type
_entity_poly.pdbx_seq_one_letter_code
_entity_poly.pdbx_strand_id
1 'polypeptide(L)'
;MTDHIYGREVITLNEFIFQRQKDFTYATGELTSLLTDIGIAAKIVNREVNKAGLVDILGNVGLQNVQGELVKKLDVFANEQFISSLASGGQCAGIASEENEDFVSLENEQSQHAKYIVTIDPLDGSSNIDVNVSIGTIFSIYRRKSSGKKCEVEDFLQKGTEQVAAGYIIYGSSTMLVFTTGKGVNGFTLDPSIGEFCLSHPSLQIPEEASVYSINQGYYHSFSEGVKQFIDDCQKQEKPCSLRYIGSMVADIHRNLIQGGIFIYPATKSQPSGKLRLLYECNPIAFIVEQAGGIADSGSGRIMEIEPKKLHERTPIFTGSKNMVNKALKYLHQFEMS
;
A
#
# COMPACT_ATOMS: atom_id res chain seq x y z
N MET A 1 -45.99 12.20 2.45
CA MET A 1 -44.79 13.03 2.63
C MET A 1 -43.78 12.56 1.60
N THR A 2 -43.58 13.38 0.60
CA THR A 2 -42.56 13.24 -0.45
C THR A 2 -41.22 13.65 0.16
N ASP A 3 -40.45 12.69 0.64
CA ASP A 3 -39.05 12.95 0.99
C ASP A 3 -38.19 12.85 -0.26
N HIS A 4 -37.47 13.94 -0.48
CA HIS A 4 -36.80 14.32 -1.70
C HIS A 4 -35.79 13.30 -2.23
N ILE A 5 -35.95 12.95 -3.51
CA ILE A 5 -34.91 12.48 -4.41
C ILE A 5 -34.05 13.70 -4.80
N TYR A 6 -33.27 14.24 -3.86
CA TYR A 6 -32.12 15.10 -4.20
C TYR A 6 -30.86 14.24 -4.07
N GLY A 7 -30.12 14.15 -5.17
CA GLY A 7 -28.99 13.24 -5.34
C GLY A 7 -27.99 13.32 -4.19
N ARG A 8 -27.43 12.16 -3.82
CA ARG A 8 -26.28 12.08 -2.93
C ARG A 8 -25.22 13.08 -3.41
N GLU A 9 -24.78 13.98 -2.53
CA GLU A 9 -23.72 14.93 -2.85
C GLU A 9 -22.44 14.14 -3.20
N VAL A 10 -22.00 14.25 -4.45
CA VAL A 10 -20.81 13.55 -4.95
C VAL A 10 -19.61 14.40 -4.62
N ILE A 11 -18.82 13.98 -3.61
CA ILE A 11 -17.58 14.64 -3.25
C ILE A 11 -16.44 13.94 -4.00
N THR A 12 -15.79 14.67 -4.91
CA THR A 12 -14.62 14.15 -5.64
C THR A 12 -13.37 14.13 -4.76
N LEU A 13 -12.35 13.34 -5.13
CA LEU A 13 -11.05 13.33 -4.47
C LEU A 13 -10.45 14.73 -4.37
N ASN A 14 -10.48 15.49 -5.48
CA ASN A 14 -9.94 16.85 -5.54
C ASN A 14 -10.69 17.79 -4.60
N GLU A 15 -12.02 17.72 -4.59
CA GLU A 15 -12.84 18.51 -3.69
C GLU A 15 -12.57 18.14 -2.22
N PHE A 16 -12.48 16.85 -1.89
CA PHE A 16 -12.19 16.39 -0.55
C PHE A 16 -10.83 16.91 -0.05
N ILE A 17 -9.78 16.79 -0.87
CA ILE A 17 -8.44 17.28 -0.51
C ILE A 17 -8.46 18.80 -0.34
N PHE A 18 -9.16 19.53 -1.23
CA PHE A 18 -9.29 20.97 -1.13
C PHE A 18 -10.00 21.39 0.17
N GLN A 19 -11.14 20.77 0.49
CA GLN A 19 -11.88 21.04 1.73
C GLN A 19 -11.04 20.72 2.98
N ARG A 20 -10.19 19.69 2.91
CA ARG A 20 -9.30 19.26 3.99
C ARG A 20 -7.90 19.86 3.93
N GLN A 21 -7.66 20.92 3.14
CA GLN A 21 -6.33 21.52 3.06
C GLN A 21 -5.76 21.89 4.44
N LYS A 22 -6.59 22.41 5.34
CA LYS A 22 -6.19 22.79 6.71
C LYS A 22 -5.74 21.61 7.57
N ASP A 23 -6.09 20.38 7.18
CA ASP A 23 -5.68 19.19 7.90
C ASP A 23 -4.25 18.76 7.61
N PHE A 24 -3.63 19.30 6.56
CA PHE A 24 -2.24 19.01 6.23
C PHE A 24 -1.32 20.04 6.90
N THR A 25 -0.41 19.58 7.76
CA THR A 25 0.55 20.42 8.52
C THR A 25 1.42 21.31 7.62
N TYR A 26 1.50 21.02 6.32
CA TYR A 26 2.34 21.71 5.33
C TYR A 26 1.54 22.21 4.10
N ALA A 27 0.26 22.54 4.27
CA ALA A 27 -0.68 22.85 3.19
C ALA A 27 -0.30 24.09 2.35
N THR A 28 0.48 23.90 1.29
CA THR A 28 0.72 24.89 0.22
C THR A 28 0.08 24.49 -1.11
N GLY A 29 -0.80 23.47 -1.12
CA GLY A 29 -1.42 22.91 -2.32
C GLY A 29 -0.56 21.87 -3.05
N GLU A 30 0.74 21.81 -2.76
CA GLU A 30 1.70 20.89 -3.39
C GLU A 30 1.33 19.41 -3.19
N LEU A 31 0.90 19.03 -1.97
CA LEU A 31 0.44 17.66 -1.67
C LEU A 31 -0.86 17.30 -2.43
N THR A 32 -1.72 18.29 -2.68
CA THR A 32 -2.94 18.10 -3.47
C THR A 32 -2.61 17.73 -4.91
N SER A 33 -1.63 18.42 -5.51
CA SER A 33 -1.16 18.10 -6.85
C SER A 33 -0.58 16.68 -6.92
N LEU A 34 0.25 16.27 -5.96
CA LEU A 34 0.82 14.91 -5.92
C LEU A 34 -0.26 13.82 -5.90
N LEU A 35 -1.27 13.96 -5.05
CA LEU A 35 -2.38 13.00 -4.99
C LEU A 35 -3.21 13.01 -6.28
N THR A 36 -3.31 14.16 -6.94
CA THR A 36 -3.96 14.28 -8.26
C THR A 36 -3.16 13.53 -9.33
N ASP A 37 -1.84 13.70 -9.37
CA ASP A 37 -0.94 13.02 -10.31
C ASP A 37 -1.01 11.50 -10.15
N ILE A 38 -1.00 11.02 -8.89
CA ILE A 38 -1.20 9.60 -8.56
C ILE A 38 -2.58 9.12 -9.03
N GLY A 39 -3.63 9.91 -8.82
CA GLY A 39 -4.98 9.58 -9.28
C GLY A 39 -5.09 9.51 -10.80
N ILE A 40 -4.38 10.36 -11.54
CA ILE A 40 -4.30 10.33 -13.01
C ILE A 40 -3.60 9.06 -13.47
N ALA A 41 -2.40 8.76 -12.94
CA ALA A 41 -1.65 7.55 -13.26
C ALA A 41 -2.47 6.29 -12.97
N ALA A 42 -3.14 6.24 -11.82
CA ALA A 42 -4.02 5.13 -11.43
C ALA A 42 -5.16 4.91 -12.43
N LYS A 43 -5.76 5.99 -12.97
CA LYS A 43 -6.80 5.88 -14.01
C LYS A 43 -6.25 5.31 -15.32
N ILE A 44 -5.02 5.67 -15.69
CA ILE A 44 -4.35 5.14 -16.89
C ILE A 44 -4.05 3.65 -16.71
N VAL A 45 -3.46 3.26 -15.58
CA VAL A 45 -3.18 1.85 -15.24
C VAL A 45 -4.47 1.04 -15.21
N ASN A 46 -5.50 1.55 -14.53
CA ASN A 46 -6.81 0.89 -14.46
C ASN A 46 -7.44 0.63 -15.84
N ARG A 47 -7.24 1.54 -16.81
CA ARG A 47 -7.75 1.36 -18.17
C ARG A 47 -7.14 0.14 -18.85
N GLU A 48 -5.85 -0.08 -18.64
CA GLU A 48 -5.12 -1.22 -19.21
C GLU A 48 -5.42 -2.51 -18.43
N VAL A 49 -5.44 -2.47 -17.09
CA VAL A 49 -5.82 -3.62 -16.25
C VAL A 49 -7.19 -4.18 -16.65
N ASN A 50 -8.20 -3.33 -16.85
CA ASN A 50 -9.56 -3.75 -17.24
C ASN A 50 -9.65 -4.34 -18.66
N LYS A 51 -8.59 -4.23 -19.46
CA LYS A 51 -8.53 -4.73 -20.83
C LYS A 51 -7.40 -5.74 -21.03
N ALA A 52 -6.75 -6.21 -19.96
CA ALA A 52 -5.51 -6.96 -20.08
C ALA A 52 -5.63 -8.21 -20.99
N GLY A 53 -6.77 -8.90 -20.99
CA GLY A 53 -7.03 -10.02 -21.90
C GLY A 53 -7.25 -9.66 -23.38
N LEU A 54 -7.36 -8.37 -23.72
CA LEU A 54 -7.64 -7.85 -25.06
C LEU A 54 -6.47 -7.05 -25.66
N VAL A 55 -5.46 -6.71 -24.85
CA VAL A 55 -4.31 -5.91 -25.25
C VAL A 55 -3.01 -6.65 -24.90
N ASP A 56 -1.94 -6.43 -25.65
CA ASP A 56 -0.66 -7.16 -25.49
C ASP A 56 0.18 -6.66 -24.29
N ILE A 57 -0.44 -6.61 -23.11
CA ILE A 57 0.17 -6.19 -21.84
C ILE A 57 0.33 -7.35 -20.84
N LEU A 58 -0.12 -8.54 -21.21
CA LEU A 58 0.02 -9.76 -20.40
C LEU A 58 1.33 -10.49 -20.73
N GLY A 59 1.78 -11.31 -19.78
CA GLY A 59 3.02 -12.09 -19.90
C GLY A 59 4.29 -11.32 -19.53
N ASN A 60 5.42 -12.01 -19.68
CA ASN A 60 6.72 -11.54 -19.20
C ASN A 60 7.46 -10.73 -20.27
N VAL A 61 8.24 -9.73 -19.86
CA VAL A 61 9.11 -8.93 -20.76
C VAL A 61 10.41 -9.69 -21.11
N GLY A 62 10.65 -10.84 -20.48
CA GLY A 62 11.91 -11.58 -20.58
C GLY A 62 13.06 -10.97 -19.76
N LEU A 63 12.74 -9.98 -18.92
CA LEU A 63 13.64 -9.34 -17.96
C LEU A 63 13.37 -9.86 -16.55
N GLN A 64 14.40 -9.84 -15.70
CA GLN A 64 14.27 -10.00 -14.26
C GLN A 64 14.50 -8.65 -13.59
N ASN A 65 13.68 -8.27 -12.61
CA ASN A 65 13.93 -7.07 -11.81
C ASN A 65 15.10 -7.32 -10.84
N VAL A 66 15.49 -6.27 -10.10
CA VAL A 66 16.61 -6.30 -9.13
C VAL A 66 16.44 -7.29 -7.98
N GLN A 67 15.30 -7.96 -7.95
CA GLN A 67 14.86 -8.85 -6.89
C GLN A 67 14.75 -10.29 -7.40
N GLY A 68 15.09 -10.53 -8.68
CA GLY A 68 15.06 -11.83 -9.34
C GLY A 68 13.66 -12.29 -9.75
N GLU A 69 12.66 -11.42 -9.73
CA GLU A 69 11.29 -11.72 -10.14
C GLU A 69 11.13 -11.46 -11.66
N LEU A 70 10.35 -12.30 -12.35
CA LEU A 70 10.10 -12.14 -13.79
C LEU A 70 9.16 -10.95 -13.99
N VAL A 71 9.66 -9.91 -14.67
CA VAL A 71 8.93 -8.66 -14.89
C VAL A 71 7.80 -8.88 -15.88
N LYS A 72 6.58 -8.49 -15.50
CA LYS A 72 5.42 -8.49 -16.40
C LYS A 72 5.41 -7.19 -17.21
N LYS A 73 4.86 -7.24 -18.43
CA LYS A 73 4.72 -6.03 -19.27
C LYS A 73 3.92 -4.93 -18.54
N LEU A 74 2.91 -5.33 -17.76
CA LEU A 74 2.08 -4.41 -17.00
C LEU A 74 2.82 -3.75 -15.83
N ASP A 75 3.80 -4.42 -15.23
CA ASP A 75 4.66 -3.85 -14.17
C ASP A 75 5.45 -2.67 -14.73
N VAL A 76 6.13 -2.87 -15.86
CA VAL A 76 6.88 -1.81 -16.57
C VAL A 76 5.97 -0.66 -16.96
N PHE A 77 4.81 -0.98 -17.54
CA PHE A 77 3.83 0.03 -17.93
C PHE A 77 3.38 0.87 -16.73
N ALA A 78 2.98 0.24 -15.62
CA ALA A 78 2.54 0.93 -14.42
C ALA A 78 3.65 1.84 -13.87
N ASN A 79 4.87 1.31 -13.77
CA ASN A 79 6.03 2.07 -13.30
C ASN A 79 6.27 3.34 -14.15
N GLU A 80 6.27 3.21 -15.48
CA GLU A 80 6.46 4.34 -16.40
C GLU A 80 5.34 5.38 -16.25
N GLN A 81 4.07 4.95 -16.11
CA GLN A 81 2.94 5.88 -15.99
C GLN A 81 2.99 6.68 -14.69
N PHE A 82 3.35 6.05 -13.56
CA PHE A 82 3.48 6.75 -12.28
C PHE A 82 4.66 7.72 -12.29
N ILE A 83 5.83 7.29 -12.78
CA ILE A 83 7.01 8.17 -12.90
C ILE A 83 6.71 9.36 -13.82
N SER A 84 6.10 9.12 -14.98
CA SER A 84 5.77 10.18 -15.94
C SER A 84 4.78 11.19 -15.37
N SER A 85 3.74 10.71 -14.68
CA SER A 85 2.70 11.59 -14.10
C SER A 85 3.28 12.47 -12.98
N LEU A 86 4.06 11.86 -12.06
CA LEU A 86 4.71 12.58 -10.96
C LEU A 86 5.78 13.56 -11.45
N ALA A 87 6.51 13.21 -12.53
CA ALA A 87 7.46 14.11 -13.17
C ALA A 87 6.76 15.32 -13.80
N SER A 88 5.62 15.10 -14.45
CA SER A 88 4.86 16.15 -15.15
C SER A 88 4.17 17.11 -14.19
N GLY A 89 3.76 16.67 -12.99
CA GLY A 89 3.12 17.52 -11.99
C GLY A 89 4.07 18.48 -11.26
N GLY A 90 5.39 18.22 -11.32
CA GLY A 90 6.43 19.13 -10.82
C GLY A 90 6.52 19.28 -9.30
N GLN A 91 5.72 18.54 -8.53
CA GLN A 91 5.71 18.58 -7.05
C GLN A 91 6.49 17.42 -6.40
N CYS A 92 7.06 16.53 -7.21
CA CYS A 92 7.89 15.42 -6.77
C CYS A 92 9.34 15.68 -7.17
N ALA A 93 10.28 15.56 -6.22
CA ALA A 93 11.71 15.72 -6.45
C ALA A 93 12.37 14.40 -6.88
N GLY A 94 11.84 13.27 -6.43
CA GLY A 94 12.36 11.96 -6.77
C GLY A 94 11.45 10.81 -6.35
N ILE A 95 11.64 9.66 -6.97
CA ILE A 95 10.78 8.49 -6.82
C ILE A 95 11.64 7.25 -6.55
N ALA A 96 11.33 6.48 -5.51
CA ALA A 96 11.88 5.13 -5.33
C ALA A 96 10.79 4.11 -5.65
N SER A 97 11.01 3.32 -6.71
CA SER A 97 10.06 2.31 -7.17
C SER A 97 10.56 0.91 -6.83
N GLU A 98 9.62 0.00 -6.57
CA GLU A 98 9.89 -1.44 -6.45
C GLU A 98 10.64 -1.99 -7.69
N GLU A 99 10.31 -1.45 -8.87
CA GLU A 99 10.76 -1.90 -10.19
C GLU A 99 12.12 -1.34 -10.65
N ASN A 100 12.69 -0.39 -9.89
CA ASN A 100 13.95 0.27 -10.22
C ASN A 100 15.06 -0.14 -9.24
N GLU A 101 16.31 -0.30 -9.71
CA GLU A 101 17.46 -0.60 -8.83
C GLU A 101 17.81 0.53 -7.87
N ASP A 102 17.65 1.75 -8.35
CA ASP A 102 17.98 2.97 -7.64
C ASP A 102 16.81 3.96 -7.77
N PHE A 103 16.79 4.98 -6.94
CA PHE A 103 15.79 6.02 -7.03
C PHE A 103 15.95 6.86 -8.31
N VAL A 104 14.84 7.37 -8.81
CA VAL A 104 14.79 8.27 -9.96
C VAL A 104 14.75 9.71 -9.44
N SER A 105 15.84 10.44 -9.61
CA SER A 105 15.86 11.90 -9.37
C SER A 105 15.17 12.62 -10.53
N LEU A 106 14.18 13.46 -10.23
CA LEU A 106 13.44 14.23 -11.23
C LEU A 106 14.14 15.58 -11.44
N GLU A 107 14.78 15.76 -12.60
CA GLU A 107 15.68 16.90 -12.84
C GLU A 107 15.03 18.07 -13.61
N ASN A 108 13.73 18.02 -13.90
CA ASN A 108 13.04 19.16 -14.51
C ASN A 108 13.02 20.38 -13.57
N GLU A 109 12.90 21.59 -14.14
CA GLU A 109 13.06 22.85 -13.39
C GLU A 109 12.14 22.95 -12.16
N GLN A 110 10.92 22.44 -12.25
CA GLN A 110 9.94 22.46 -11.16
C GLN A 110 10.31 21.44 -10.06
N SER A 111 10.61 20.19 -10.47
CA SER A 111 10.98 19.09 -9.58
C SER A 111 12.25 19.34 -8.77
N GLN A 112 13.22 20.11 -9.30
CA GLN A 112 14.43 20.48 -8.54
C GLN A 112 14.13 21.27 -7.25
N HIS A 113 12.98 21.96 -7.22
CA HIS A 113 12.51 22.76 -6.09
C HIS A 113 11.37 22.09 -5.31
N ALA A 114 10.95 20.90 -5.74
CA ALA A 114 9.92 20.13 -5.06
C ALA A 114 10.37 19.70 -3.66
N LYS A 115 9.41 19.67 -2.74
CA LYS A 115 9.64 19.40 -1.32
C LYS A 115 9.30 17.97 -0.92
N TYR A 116 8.86 17.15 -1.86
CA TYR A 116 8.37 15.80 -1.59
C TYR A 116 9.10 14.77 -2.43
N ILE A 117 9.20 13.57 -1.88
CA ILE A 117 9.59 12.36 -2.61
C ILE A 117 8.47 11.33 -2.47
N VAL A 118 8.43 10.38 -3.40
CA VAL A 118 7.44 9.30 -3.41
C VAL A 118 8.16 7.95 -3.40
N THR A 119 7.73 7.04 -2.55
CA THR A 119 8.05 5.61 -2.69
C THR A 119 6.83 4.89 -3.23
N ILE A 120 7.00 3.95 -4.15
CA ILE A 120 5.87 3.32 -4.83
C ILE A 120 6.13 1.85 -5.17
N ASP A 121 5.15 1.01 -4.91
CA ASP A 121 4.95 -0.27 -5.58
C ASP A 121 3.93 -0.02 -6.69
N PRO A 122 4.36 0.08 -7.96
CA PRO A 122 3.47 0.45 -9.05
C PRO A 122 2.40 -0.63 -9.29
N LEU A 123 2.69 -1.90 -8.99
CA LEU A 123 1.79 -3.01 -9.27
C LEU A 123 1.94 -4.19 -8.26
N ASP A 124 1.37 -4.02 -7.06
CA ASP A 124 1.27 -5.09 -6.06
C ASP A 124 0.44 -6.27 -6.57
N GLY A 125 0.95 -7.47 -6.31
CA GLY A 125 0.29 -8.71 -6.69
C GLY A 125 0.48 -9.07 -8.16
N SER A 126 1.56 -8.63 -8.81
CA SER A 126 1.86 -8.89 -10.22
C SER A 126 1.69 -10.36 -10.67
N SER A 127 1.96 -11.32 -9.78
CA SER A 127 1.70 -12.75 -10.02
C SER A 127 0.24 -13.11 -10.35
N ASN A 128 -0.70 -12.22 -10.01
CA ASN A 128 -2.14 -12.39 -10.17
C ASN A 128 -2.71 -11.73 -11.45
N ILE A 129 -1.89 -11.00 -12.21
CA ILE A 129 -2.31 -10.27 -13.41
C ILE A 129 -2.92 -11.23 -14.44
N ASP A 130 -2.21 -12.32 -14.77
CA ASP A 130 -2.60 -13.25 -15.84
C ASP A 130 -3.85 -14.09 -15.48
N VAL A 131 -4.25 -14.11 -14.20
CA VAL A 131 -5.39 -14.90 -13.68
C VAL A 131 -6.58 -14.04 -13.26
N ASN A 132 -6.56 -12.74 -13.60
CA ASN A 132 -7.68 -11.81 -13.37
C ASN A 132 -8.11 -11.73 -11.89
N VAL A 133 -7.15 -11.87 -10.98
CA VAL A 133 -7.34 -11.64 -9.54
C VAL A 133 -6.99 -10.19 -9.22
N SER A 134 -7.55 -9.64 -8.13
CA SER A 134 -7.30 -8.26 -7.73
C SER A 134 -5.80 -8.00 -7.48
N ILE A 135 -5.36 -6.86 -8.00
CA ILE A 135 -4.01 -6.30 -7.86
C ILE A 135 -4.12 -4.85 -7.40
N GLY A 136 -3.00 -4.18 -7.14
CA GLY A 136 -3.04 -2.80 -6.67
C GLY A 136 -1.79 -1.98 -6.94
N THR A 137 -1.79 -0.75 -6.48
CA THR A 137 -0.61 0.13 -6.41
C THR A 137 -0.50 0.58 -4.96
N ILE A 138 0.70 0.65 -4.40
CA ILE A 138 0.93 1.18 -3.04
C ILE A 138 1.87 2.37 -3.13
N PHE A 139 1.59 3.45 -2.43
CA PHE A 139 2.45 4.63 -2.44
C PHE A 139 2.62 5.23 -1.05
N SER A 140 3.78 5.84 -0.84
CA SER A 140 4.08 6.68 0.31
C SER A 140 4.69 8.00 -0.14
N ILE A 141 4.35 9.07 0.58
CA ILE A 141 4.84 10.42 0.33
C ILE A 141 5.58 10.89 1.57
N TYR A 142 6.81 11.35 1.37
CA TYR A 142 7.65 11.93 2.41
C TYR A 142 8.03 13.34 2.03
N ARG A 143 8.34 14.15 3.04
CA ARG A 143 9.05 15.40 2.80
C ARG A 143 10.52 15.10 2.56
N ARG A 144 11.08 15.71 1.52
CA ARG A 144 12.50 15.66 1.19
C ARG A 144 13.33 16.24 2.34
N LYS A 145 14.47 15.60 2.65
CA LYS A 145 15.41 16.04 3.71
C LYS A 145 16.51 16.94 3.15
N SER A 146 17.03 16.60 1.98
CA SER A 146 18.08 17.35 1.30
C SER A 146 17.56 18.68 0.77
N SER A 147 18.41 19.70 0.81
CA SER A 147 18.11 21.07 0.33
C SER A 147 18.71 21.37 -1.05
N GLY A 148 19.38 20.40 -1.67
CA GLY A 148 20.04 20.54 -2.98
C GLY A 148 19.06 20.56 -4.15
N LYS A 149 19.58 20.61 -5.38
CA LYS A 149 18.74 20.49 -6.59
C LYS A 149 18.41 19.05 -7.00
N LYS A 150 19.18 18.07 -6.52
CA LYS A 150 19.01 16.64 -6.82
C LYS A 150 18.68 15.88 -5.55
N CYS A 151 17.83 14.87 -5.66
CA CYS A 151 17.57 13.95 -4.56
C CYS A 151 18.81 13.13 -4.23
N GLU A 152 18.93 12.80 -2.95
CA GLU A 152 19.95 11.92 -2.40
C GLU A 152 19.26 10.68 -1.82
N VAL A 153 19.97 9.56 -1.68
CA VAL A 153 19.34 8.30 -1.19
C VAL A 153 18.78 8.47 0.23
N GLU A 154 19.40 9.33 1.03
CA GLU A 154 18.98 9.71 2.38
C GLU A 154 17.59 10.39 2.40
N ASP A 155 17.14 10.96 1.28
CA ASP A 155 15.77 11.45 1.13
C ASP A 155 14.73 10.33 1.18
N PHE A 156 15.11 9.09 0.86
CA PHE A 156 14.21 7.93 0.83
C PHE A 156 14.36 7.04 2.07
N LEU A 157 15.51 7.07 2.74
CA LEU A 157 15.80 6.30 3.95
C LEU A 157 15.22 6.99 5.19
N GLN A 158 13.90 7.11 5.24
CA GLN A 158 13.14 7.74 6.33
C GLN A 158 12.25 6.75 7.05
N LYS A 159 12.09 6.93 8.37
CA LYS A 159 11.19 6.07 9.17
C LYS A 159 9.75 6.22 8.67
N GLY A 160 8.94 5.17 8.82
CA GLY A 160 7.51 5.26 8.48
C GLY A 160 6.75 6.37 9.23
N THR A 161 7.23 6.79 10.40
CA THR A 161 6.68 7.94 11.14
C THR A 161 6.90 9.30 10.46
N GLU A 162 7.78 9.39 9.46
CA GLU A 162 8.06 10.61 8.70
C GLU A 162 7.16 10.76 7.45
N GLN A 163 6.28 9.79 7.19
CA GLN A 163 5.31 9.85 6.09
C GLN A 163 4.34 11.02 6.28
N VAL A 164 4.15 11.83 5.24
CA VAL A 164 3.14 12.91 5.24
C VAL A 164 1.80 12.44 4.66
N ALA A 165 1.85 11.43 3.79
CA ALA A 165 0.69 10.75 3.24
C ALA A 165 1.08 9.35 2.80
N ALA A 166 0.12 8.43 2.83
CA ALA A 166 0.27 7.10 2.26
C ALA A 166 -1.08 6.60 1.75
N GLY A 167 -1.05 5.74 0.74
CA GLY A 167 -2.26 5.18 0.18
C GLY A 167 -2.00 3.95 -0.66
N TYR A 168 -3.09 3.36 -1.11
CA TYR A 168 -3.08 2.33 -2.14
C TYR A 168 -4.25 2.53 -3.10
N ILE A 169 -4.08 2.01 -4.31
CA ILE A 169 -5.17 1.78 -5.26
C ILE A 169 -5.39 0.28 -5.36
N ILE A 170 -6.64 -0.17 -5.27
CA ILE A 170 -7.04 -1.54 -5.56
C ILE A 170 -7.74 -1.58 -6.92
N TYR A 171 -7.24 -2.41 -7.83
CA TYR A 171 -7.85 -2.73 -9.12
C TYR A 171 -8.62 -4.05 -8.95
N GLY A 172 -9.81 -3.97 -8.36
CA GLY A 172 -10.68 -5.11 -8.09
C GLY A 172 -11.92 -5.14 -8.97
N SER A 173 -13.03 -5.64 -8.42
CA SER A 173 -14.36 -5.55 -9.07
C SER A 173 -14.79 -4.11 -9.33
N SER A 174 -14.30 -3.19 -8.51
CA SER A 174 -14.28 -1.74 -8.75
C SER A 174 -12.90 -1.20 -8.38
N THR A 175 -12.50 -0.09 -8.99
CA THR A 175 -11.26 0.59 -8.66
C THR A 175 -11.47 1.51 -7.46
N MET A 176 -10.65 1.38 -6.42
CA MET A 176 -10.71 2.28 -5.27
C MET A 176 -9.33 2.83 -4.92
N LEU A 177 -9.28 4.11 -4.57
CA LEU A 177 -8.13 4.76 -3.95
C LEU A 177 -8.42 4.94 -2.47
N VAL A 178 -7.54 4.43 -1.61
CA VAL A 178 -7.63 4.57 -0.15
C VAL A 178 -6.36 5.25 0.34
N PHE A 179 -6.49 6.33 1.13
CA PHE A 179 -5.31 7.04 1.62
C PHE A 179 -5.54 7.67 3.00
N THR A 180 -4.42 8.05 3.63
CA THR A 180 -4.35 8.85 4.86
C THR A 180 -3.26 9.91 4.76
N THR A 181 -3.40 10.96 5.57
CA THR A 181 -2.38 11.98 5.81
C THR A 181 -2.14 12.21 7.30
N GLY A 182 -2.40 11.18 8.11
CA GLY A 182 -2.27 11.26 9.57
C GLY A 182 -3.51 11.76 10.31
N LYS A 183 -4.64 11.97 9.60
CA LYS A 183 -5.94 12.34 10.20
C LYS A 183 -7.08 11.44 9.72
N GLY A 184 -6.92 10.14 9.93
CA GLY A 184 -7.87 9.12 9.54
C GLY A 184 -7.71 8.65 8.09
N VAL A 185 -8.49 7.64 7.72
CA VAL A 185 -8.40 6.95 6.43
C VAL A 185 -9.68 7.16 5.63
N ASN A 186 -9.57 7.44 4.34
CA ASN A 186 -10.73 7.64 3.47
C ASN A 186 -10.57 6.85 2.17
N GLY A 187 -11.67 6.24 1.70
CA GLY A 187 -11.75 5.48 0.47
C GLY A 187 -12.63 6.15 -0.58
N PHE A 188 -12.15 6.15 -1.81
CA PHE A 188 -12.79 6.75 -2.97
C PHE A 188 -12.95 5.69 -4.05
N THR A 189 -14.15 5.56 -4.61
CA THR A 189 -14.41 4.64 -5.71
C THR A 189 -14.36 5.43 -7.02
N LEU A 190 -13.64 4.89 -8.01
CA LEU A 190 -13.63 5.45 -9.35
C LEU A 190 -15.01 5.25 -9.99
N ASP A 191 -15.65 6.34 -10.40
CA ASP A 191 -16.81 6.32 -11.28
C ASP A 191 -16.33 6.39 -12.74
N PRO A 192 -16.42 5.30 -13.52
CA PRO A 192 -15.95 5.30 -14.90
C PRO A 192 -16.76 6.20 -15.85
N SER A 193 -17.99 6.57 -15.47
CA SER A 193 -18.88 7.38 -16.32
C SER A 193 -18.45 8.85 -16.41
N ILE A 194 -17.81 9.34 -15.35
CA ILE A 194 -17.28 10.70 -15.25
C ILE A 194 -15.75 10.75 -15.13
N GLY A 195 -15.11 9.61 -14.86
CA GLY A 195 -13.66 9.50 -14.76
C GLY A 195 -13.09 10.07 -13.46
N GLU A 196 -13.86 10.08 -12.37
CA GLU A 196 -13.49 10.70 -11.10
C GLU A 196 -13.55 9.73 -9.92
N PHE A 197 -12.58 9.86 -9.02
CA PHE A 197 -12.60 9.17 -7.72
C PHE A 197 -13.57 9.90 -6.80
N CYS A 198 -14.65 9.24 -6.41
CA CYS A 198 -15.72 9.80 -5.59
C CYS A 198 -15.68 9.18 -4.19
N LEU A 199 -15.82 10.01 -3.15
CA LEU A 199 -15.80 9.57 -1.76
C LEU A 199 -16.91 8.54 -1.53
N SER A 200 -16.52 7.32 -1.17
CA SER A 200 -17.44 6.21 -0.93
C SER A 200 -17.34 5.63 0.47
N HIS A 201 -16.17 5.78 1.12
CA HIS A 201 -15.89 5.25 2.45
C HIS A 201 -15.19 6.30 3.31
N PRO A 202 -15.93 7.26 3.90
CA PRO A 202 -15.36 8.25 4.80
C PRO A 202 -14.94 7.60 6.13
N SER A 203 -13.81 8.04 6.67
CA SER A 203 -13.35 7.68 8.03
C SER A 203 -13.34 6.17 8.30
N LEU A 204 -12.71 5.40 7.41
CA LEU A 204 -12.51 3.97 7.58
C LEU A 204 -11.83 3.67 8.93
N GLN A 205 -12.38 2.69 9.64
CA GLN A 205 -11.86 2.16 10.89
C GLN A 205 -11.85 0.64 10.79
N ILE A 206 -10.73 0.02 11.13
CA ILE A 206 -10.64 -1.44 11.17
C ILE A 206 -11.36 -1.96 12.41
N PRO A 207 -12.19 -3.00 12.31
CA PRO A 207 -12.78 -3.64 13.48
C PRO A 207 -11.70 -4.14 14.45
N GLU A 208 -11.84 -3.86 15.75
CA GLU A 208 -10.88 -4.32 16.77
C GLU A 208 -10.87 -5.85 16.91
N GLU A 209 -12.06 -6.45 16.76
CA GLU A 209 -12.32 -7.90 16.81
C GLU A 209 -12.60 -8.45 15.42
N ALA A 210 -12.03 -9.61 15.13
CA ALA A 210 -12.27 -10.32 13.87
C ALA A 210 -11.98 -11.82 14.02
N SER A 211 -12.48 -12.61 13.06
CA SER A 211 -12.22 -14.05 12.97
C SER A 211 -11.72 -14.43 11.59
N VAL A 212 -10.87 -13.59 10.99
CA VAL A 212 -10.26 -13.81 9.67
C VAL A 212 -8.75 -13.70 9.79
N TYR A 213 -8.03 -14.63 9.18
CA TYR A 213 -6.57 -14.57 9.06
C TYR A 213 -6.14 -14.83 7.61
N SER A 214 -5.08 -14.14 7.21
CA SER A 214 -4.56 -14.10 5.83
C SER A 214 -3.09 -14.43 5.88
N ILE A 215 -2.72 -15.61 5.40
CA ILE A 215 -1.34 -16.10 5.37
C ILE A 215 -1.22 -17.21 4.33
N ASN A 216 -0.09 -17.25 3.63
CA ASN A 216 0.21 -18.35 2.71
C ASN A 216 0.63 -19.61 3.47
N GLN A 217 -0.33 -20.49 3.78
CA GLN A 217 -0.06 -21.75 4.49
C GLN A 217 0.79 -22.75 3.69
N GLY A 218 1.07 -22.51 2.41
CA GLY A 218 2.07 -23.29 1.66
C GLY A 218 3.45 -23.27 2.31
N TYR A 219 3.76 -22.25 3.12
CA TYR A 219 5.00 -22.12 3.87
C TYR A 219 4.93 -22.63 5.32
N TYR A 220 3.87 -23.37 5.71
CA TYR A 220 3.64 -23.80 7.10
C TYR A 220 4.86 -24.43 7.79
N HIS A 221 5.55 -25.34 7.10
CA HIS A 221 6.73 -26.03 7.64
C HIS A 221 7.99 -25.14 7.76
N SER A 222 7.96 -23.96 7.13
CA SER A 222 9.02 -22.96 7.15
C SER A 222 8.77 -21.85 8.16
N PHE A 223 7.57 -21.77 8.76
CA PHE A 223 7.23 -20.79 9.78
C PHE A 223 7.87 -21.10 11.12
N SER A 224 8.05 -20.06 11.94
CA SER A 224 8.40 -20.19 13.35
C SER A 224 7.29 -20.92 14.11
N GLU A 225 7.65 -21.48 15.27
CA GLU A 225 6.68 -22.24 16.07
C GLU A 225 5.54 -21.35 16.56
N GLY A 226 5.82 -20.11 16.96
CA GLY A 226 4.78 -19.17 17.38
C GLY A 226 3.74 -18.89 16.28
N VAL A 227 4.16 -18.73 15.02
CA VAL A 227 3.21 -18.57 13.91
C VAL A 227 2.35 -19.81 13.71
N LYS A 228 2.93 -21.02 13.81
CA LYS A 228 2.17 -22.27 13.72
C LYS A 228 1.14 -22.39 14.84
N GLN A 229 1.53 -22.07 16.08
CA GLN A 229 0.63 -22.13 17.23
C GLN A 229 -0.53 -21.13 17.11
N PHE A 230 -0.29 -19.94 16.54
CA PHE A 230 -1.35 -19.00 16.22
C PHE A 230 -2.33 -19.56 15.16
N ILE A 231 -1.81 -20.20 14.10
CA ILE A 231 -2.65 -20.83 13.06
C ILE A 231 -3.49 -21.97 13.68
N ASP A 232 -2.85 -22.83 14.48
CA ASP A 232 -3.50 -23.93 15.18
C ASP A 232 -4.62 -23.44 16.09
N ASP A 233 -4.38 -22.38 16.85
CA ASP A 233 -5.40 -21.76 17.69
C ASP A 233 -6.56 -21.21 16.84
N CYS A 234 -6.27 -20.53 15.73
CA CYS A 234 -7.32 -20.06 14.80
C CYS A 234 -8.19 -21.21 14.27
N GLN A 235 -7.63 -22.40 14.08
CA GLN A 235 -8.33 -23.57 13.54
C GLN A 235 -9.08 -24.39 14.60
N LYS A 236 -8.60 -24.41 15.85
CA LYS A 236 -9.13 -25.26 16.94
C LYS A 236 -10.24 -24.61 17.77
N GLN A 237 -10.55 -23.33 17.55
CA GLN A 237 -11.66 -22.65 18.23
C GLN A 237 -13.01 -23.33 17.93
N GLU A 238 -13.98 -23.22 18.86
CA GLU A 238 -15.35 -23.72 18.67
C GLU A 238 -15.99 -23.17 17.38
N LYS A 239 -15.73 -21.90 17.10
CA LYS A 239 -15.95 -21.28 15.79
C LYS A 239 -14.59 -20.91 15.18
N PRO A 240 -14.04 -21.74 14.26
CA PRO A 240 -12.75 -21.48 13.65
C PRO A 240 -12.70 -20.15 12.91
N CYS A 241 -11.54 -19.50 12.94
CA CYS A 241 -11.29 -18.33 12.10
C CYS A 241 -11.32 -18.74 10.61
N SER A 242 -11.87 -17.88 9.78
CA SER A 242 -11.83 -18.03 8.33
C SER A 242 -10.44 -17.72 7.78
N LEU A 243 -9.87 -18.66 7.01
CA LEU A 243 -8.70 -18.39 6.19
C LEU A 243 -9.15 -17.65 4.92
N ARG A 244 -8.54 -16.50 4.63
CA ARG A 244 -8.69 -15.77 3.37
C ARG A 244 -7.32 -15.28 2.93
N TYR A 245 -6.83 -15.76 1.81
CA TYR A 245 -5.56 -15.32 1.24
C TYR A 245 -5.76 -15.14 -0.26
N ILE A 246 -5.85 -13.89 -0.69
CA ILE A 246 -6.05 -13.52 -2.09
C ILE A 246 -4.72 -13.62 -2.85
N GLY A 247 -3.61 -13.33 -2.17
CA GLY A 247 -2.27 -13.37 -2.76
C GLY A 247 -1.81 -12.06 -3.39
N SER A 248 -2.55 -10.97 -3.18
CA SER A 248 -2.13 -9.58 -3.37
C SER A 248 -2.22 -8.90 -2.00
N MET A 249 -1.16 -8.20 -1.59
CA MET A 249 -1.13 -7.53 -0.30
C MET A 249 -2.25 -6.49 -0.22
N VAL A 250 -2.42 -5.66 -1.25
CA VAL A 250 -3.47 -4.65 -1.33
C VAL A 250 -4.85 -5.27 -1.17
N ALA A 251 -5.14 -6.38 -1.88
CA ALA A 251 -6.45 -7.02 -1.82
C ALA A 251 -6.75 -7.62 -0.43
N ASP A 252 -5.77 -8.30 0.18
CA ASP A 252 -5.92 -8.89 1.51
C ASP A 252 -6.07 -7.81 2.60
N ILE A 253 -5.29 -6.73 2.51
CA ILE A 253 -5.37 -5.60 3.44
C ILE A 253 -6.69 -4.84 3.27
N HIS A 254 -7.13 -4.56 2.05
CA HIS A 254 -8.38 -3.83 1.79
C HIS A 254 -9.59 -4.56 2.40
N ARG A 255 -9.65 -5.89 2.24
CA ARG A 255 -10.69 -6.70 2.88
C ARG A 255 -10.62 -6.58 4.40
N ASN A 256 -9.43 -6.74 4.99
CA ASN A 256 -9.26 -6.70 6.44
C ASN A 256 -9.54 -5.30 7.01
N LEU A 257 -9.26 -4.23 6.27
CA LEU A 257 -9.57 -2.86 6.67
C LEU A 257 -11.09 -2.64 6.85
N ILE A 258 -11.91 -3.32 6.05
CA ILE A 258 -13.38 -3.20 6.09
C ILE A 258 -14.00 -4.22 7.04
N GLN A 259 -13.59 -5.50 6.96
CA GLN A 259 -14.24 -6.60 7.67
C GLN A 259 -13.53 -7.00 8.98
N GLY A 260 -12.35 -6.42 9.23
CA GLY A 260 -11.45 -6.89 10.26
C GLY A 260 -10.71 -8.15 9.83
N GLY A 261 -9.65 -8.47 10.57
CA GLY A 261 -8.82 -9.64 10.35
C GLY A 261 -7.35 -9.31 10.50
N ILE A 262 -6.50 -10.31 10.29
CA ILE A 262 -5.06 -10.14 10.26
C ILE A 262 -4.48 -10.60 8.93
N PHE A 263 -3.53 -9.84 8.40
CA PHE A 263 -2.63 -10.22 7.34
C PHE A 263 -1.25 -10.49 7.93
N ILE A 264 -0.67 -11.64 7.58
CA ILE A 264 0.62 -12.09 8.10
C ILE A 264 1.50 -12.51 6.92
N TYR A 265 2.65 -11.85 6.81
CA TYR A 265 3.75 -12.28 5.96
C TYR A 265 5.01 -12.40 6.84
N PRO A 266 5.21 -13.56 7.51
CA PRO A 266 6.27 -13.70 8.49
C PRO A 266 7.62 -13.96 7.82
N ALA A 267 8.70 -13.92 8.60
CA ALA A 267 9.96 -14.50 8.18
C ALA A 267 9.79 -16.00 7.90
N THR A 268 10.53 -16.51 6.92
CA THR A 268 10.62 -17.95 6.63
C THR A 268 12.07 -18.39 6.61
N LYS A 269 12.33 -19.70 6.67
CA LYS A 269 13.71 -20.24 6.59
C LYS A 269 14.50 -19.75 5.37
N SER A 270 13.85 -19.61 4.22
CA SER A 270 14.47 -19.11 2.98
C SER A 270 14.49 -17.59 2.88
N GLN A 271 13.65 -16.90 3.64
CA GLN A 271 13.53 -15.44 3.66
C GLN A 271 13.47 -14.94 5.11
N PRO A 272 14.62 -14.94 5.82
CA PRO A 272 14.68 -14.61 7.24
C PRO A 272 14.33 -13.14 7.54
N SER A 273 14.50 -12.25 6.57
CA SER A 273 14.08 -10.84 6.64
C SER A 273 12.66 -10.60 6.10
N GLY A 274 11.87 -11.66 5.88
CA GLY A 274 10.57 -11.54 5.21
C GLY A 274 10.70 -11.32 3.69
N LYS A 275 9.55 -11.20 3.01
CA LYS A 275 9.47 -10.98 1.56
C LYS A 275 9.18 -9.53 1.19
N LEU A 276 8.26 -8.89 1.92
CA LEU A 276 7.72 -7.58 1.59
C LEU A 276 8.73 -6.49 1.93
N ARG A 277 8.70 -5.41 1.17
CA ARG A 277 9.67 -4.32 1.23
C ARG A 277 9.18 -3.21 2.15
N LEU A 278 10.10 -2.68 2.94
CA LEU A 278 9.80 -1.74 4.00
C LEU A 278 9.24 -0.43 3.45
N LEU A 279 9.90 0.17 2.46
CA LEU A 279 9.64 1.55 2.03
C LEU A 279 8.35 1.74 1.22
N TYR A 280 8.00 0.79 0.36
CA TYR A 280 6.87 0.94 -0.57
C TYR A 280 5.74 -0.10 -0.38
N GLU A 281 5.91 -1.11 0.48
CA GLU A 281 4.82 -2.02 0.88
C GLU A 281 4.47 -1.84 2.37
N CYS A 282 5.42 -2.09 3.28
CA CYS A 282 5.11 -2.19 4.71
C CYS A 282 4.83 -0.84 5.37
N ASN A 283 5.66 0.18 5.17
CA ASN A 283 5.47 1.52 5.74
C ASN A 283 4.15 2.19 5.35
N PRO A 284 3.78 2.27 4.05
CA PRO A 284 2.51 2.87 3.65
C PRO A 284 1.30 2.11 4.20
N ILE A 285 1.32 0.78 4.18
CA ILE A 285 0.24 -0.03 4.74
C ILE A 285 0.16 0.12 6.26
N ALA A 286 1.30 0.15 6.96
CA ALA A 286 1.34 0.39 8.40
C ALA A 286 0.71 1.74 8.77
N PHE A 287 1.03 2.80 8.03
CA PHE A 287 0.45 4.12 8.28
C PHE A 287 -1.07 4.12 8.11
N ILE A 288 -1.57 3.49 7.05
CA ILE A 288 -3.02 3.38 6.80
C ILE A 288 -3.69 2.56 7.91
N VAL A 289 -3.16 1.39 8.25
CA VAL A 289 -3.78 0.50 9.24
C VAL A 289 -3.78 1.15 10.63
N GLU A 290 -2.69 1.80 11.04
CA GLU A 290 -2.65 2.50 12.33
C GLU A 290 -3.61 3.70 12.37
N GLN A 291 -3.74 4.46 11.28
CA GLN A 291 -4.72 5.54 11.17
C GLN A 291 -6.18 5.05 11.19
N ALA A 292 -6.41 3.79 10.83
CA ALA A 292 -7.69 3.12 10.94
C ALA A 292 -7.93 2.46 12.32
N GLY A 293 -6.99 2.56 13.27
CA GLY A 293 -7.10 1.98 14.61
C GLY A 293 -6.53 0.56 14.76
N GLY A 294 -5.85 0.04 13.74
CA GLY A 294 -5.20 -1.27 13.75
C GLY A 294 -3.76 -1.24 14.25
N ILE A 295 -3.07 -2.36 14.08
CA ILE A 295 -1.63 -2.51 14.39
C ILE A 295 -0.89 -2.97 13.13
N ALA A 296 0.36 -2.53 12.98
CA ALA A 296 1.33 -3.10 12.05
C ALA A 296 2.69 -3.30 12.74
N ASP A 297 3.12 -4.55 12.87
CA ASP A 297 4.34 -4.94 13.60
C ASP A 297 5.17 -5.93 12.77
N SER A 298 6.50 -5.89 12.87
CA SER A 298 7.40 -6.84 12.19
C SER A 298 7.52 -8.18 12.89
N GLY A 299 6.90 -8.34 14.06
CA GLY A 299 7.19 -9.40 15.03
C GLY A 299 8.27 -8.99 16.03
N SER A 300 9.11 -8.01 15.69
CA SER A 300 10.16 -7.47 16.56
C SER A 300 9.92 -6.02 17.00
N GLY A 301 8.84 -5.39 16.52
CA GLY A 301 8.49 -4.01 16.84
C GLY A 301 7.63 -3.33 15.76
N ARG A 302 7.14 -2.14 16.10
CA ARG A 302 6.27 -1.33 15.23
C ARG A 302 6.95 -1.00 13.90
N ILE A 303 6.27 -1.31 12.79
CA ILE A 303 6.81 -1.12 11.42
C ILE A 303 7.25 0.33 11.18
N MET A 304 6.42 1.31 11.57
CA MET A 304 6.72 2.72 11.30
C MET A 304 7.95 3.27 12.03
N GLU A 305 8.46 2.58 13.07
CA GLU A 305 9.64 2.99 13.83
C GLU A 305 10.96 2.44 13.26
N ILE A 306 10.87 1.50 12.31
CA ILE A 306 12.04 0.88 11.69
C ILE A 306 12.79 1.94 10.87
N GLU A 307 14.08 2.08 11.14
CA GLU A 307 14.98 2.94 10.38
C GLU A 307 15.50 2.20 9.13
N PRO A 308 15.10 2.60 7.92
CA PRO A 308 15.51 1.92 6.70
C PRO A 308 17.00 2.11 6.45
N LYS A 309 17.69 1.03 6.09
CA LYS A 309 19.14 1.02 5.79
C LYS A 309 19.44 0.95 4.30
N LYS A 310 18.46 0.54 3.49
CA LYS A 310 18.57 0.42 2.03
C LYS A 310 17.19 0.56 1.37
N LEU A 311 17.16 0.96 0.11
CA LEU A 311 15.93 1.18 -0.65
C LEU A 311 15.04 -0.08 -0.70
N HIS A 312 15.63 -1.23 -0.99
CA HIS A 312 14.92 -2.52 -1.12
C HIS A 312 15.02 -3.36 0.17
N GLU A 313 14.97 -2.73 1.34
CA GLU A 313 14.95 -3.46 2.61
C GLU A 313 13.66 -4.26 2.75
N ARG A 314 13.77 -5.51 3.20
CA ARG A 314 12.62 -6.39 3.44
C ARG A 314 12.36 -6.51 4.94
N THR A 315 11.10 -6.65 5.31
CA THR A 315 10.69 -6.91 6.68
C THR A 315 9.51 -7.89 6.73
N PRO A 316 9.40 -8.76 7.75
CA PRO A 316 8.15 -9.42 8.06
C PRO A 316 7.08 -8.41 8.44
N ILE A 317 5.80 -8.81 8.34
CA ILE A 317 4.68 -7.98 8.79
C ILE A 317 3.53 -8.81 9.36
N PHE A 318 2.96 -8.30 10.46
CA PHE A 318 1.73 -8.72 11.11
C PHE A 318 0.86 -7.47 11.22
N THR A 319 -0.23 -7.41 10.47
CA THR A 319 -1.04 -6.18 10.41
C THR A 319 -2.53 -6.43 10.29
N GLY A 320 -3.33 -5.57 10.92
CA GLY A 320 -4.79 -5.64 10.89
C GLY A 320 -5.43 -5.31 12.23
N SER A 321 -6.53 -6.01 12.54
CA SER A 321 -7.32 -5.86 13.77
C SER A 321 -6.45 -6.01 15.00
N LYS A 322 -6.54 -5.03 15.91
CA LYS A 322 -5.71 -4.91 17.12
C LYS A 322 -5.60 -6.22 17.91
N ASN A 323 -6.72 -6.88 18.19
CA ASN A 323 -6.72 -8.06 19.06
C ASN A 323 -6.18 -9.31 18.35
N MET A 324 -6.40 -9.41 17.04
CA MET A 324 -5.79 -10.47 16.21
C MET A 324 -4.27 -10.33 16.14
N VAL A 325 -3.76 -9.11 15.90
CA VAL A 325 -2.31 -8.86 15.83
C VAL A 325 -1.64 -9.11 17.17
N ASN A 326 -2.18 -8.57 18.26
CA ASN A 326 -1.64 -8.81 19.60
C ASN A 326 -1.62 -10.30 19.98
N LYS A 327 -2.66 -11.06 19.58
CA LYS A 327 -2.71 -12.50 19.79
C LYS A 327 -1.60 -13.21 19.02
N ALA A 328 -1.42 -12.89 17.73
CA ALA A 328 -0.35 -13.47 16.91
C ALA A 328 1.05 -13.16 17.47
N LEU A 329 1.30 -11.90 17.86
CA LEU A 329 2.57 -11.48 18.47
C LEU A 329 2.83 -12.19 19.81
N LYS A 330 1.79 -12.39 20.63
CA LYS A 330 1.90 -13.14 21.88
C LYS A 330 2.39 -14.57 21.63
N TYR A 331 1.83 -15.27 20.64
CA TYR A 331 2.33 -16.60 20.27
C TYR A 331 3.76 -16.54 19.72
N LEU A 332 4.08 -15.54 18.89
CA LEU A 332 5.42 -15.36 18.35
C LEU A 332 6.47 -15.26 19.48
N HIS A 333 6.28 -14.33 20.42
CA HIS A 333 7.23 -14.09 21.50
C HIS A 333 7.31 -15.22 22.53
N GLN A 334 6.18 -15.89 22.82
CA GLN A 334 6.16 -17.01 23.77
C GLN A 334 7.06 -18.17 23.31
N PHE A 335 7.12 -18.42 22.01
CA PHE A 335 7.85 -19.56 21.42
C PHE A 335 9.21 -19.19 20.80
N GLU A 336 9.61 -17.91 20.83
CA GLU A 336 10.99 -17.49 20.54
C GLU A 336 11.89 -17.55 21.80
N MET A 337 11.30 -17.50 23.00
CA MET A 337 12.01 -17.58 24.28
C MET A 337 12.16 -19.01 24.84
N SER A 338 11.62 -20.02 24.16
CA SER A 338 11.58 -21.44 24.59
C SER A 338 12.55 -22.31 23.81
#